data_AF-A0A382H848-F1
#
_entry.id   AF-A0A382H848-F1
#
_cell.length_a   1.000
_cell.length_b   1.000
_cell.length_c   1.000
_cell.angle_alpha   90.00
_cell.angle_beta   90.00
_cell.angle_gamma   90.00
#
_symmetry.space_group_name_H-M   'P 1'
#
loop_
_entity.id
_entity.type
_entity.pdbx_description
1 polymer ?
#
loop_
_entity_poly.entity_id
_entity_poly.type
_entity_poly.pdbx_seq_one_letter_code
_entity_poly.pdbx_strand_id
1 'polypeptide(L)'
;MIGAVPEGGLVSGEVVFNTVLSGYQEVITDPSYAGQIITFTYPHIGNYGTNDDDNESSQPFCRGMVVRDLSRRHSNWRATQSLDEMLNLRGIAGIAGVDTRRLTRHIRNLG
;
A
#
# COMPACT_ATOMS: atom_id res chain seq x y z
N MET A 1 6.31 10.63 -3.16
CA MET A 1 5.33 10.41 -2.08
C MET A 1 4.01 10.10 -2.73
N ILE A 2 3.25 9.18 -2.17
CA ILE A 2 1.93 8.75 -2.62
C ILE A 2 1.01 8.71 -1.40
N GLY A 3 -0.28 8.93 -1.58
CA GLY A 3 -1.26 9.03 -0.51
C GLY A 3 -1.13 10.30 0.33
N ALA A 4 -1.73 10.25 1.52
CA ALA A 4 -1.88 11.40 2.39
C ALA A 4 -0.54 11.86 3.00
N VAL A 5 -0.46 13.17 3.29
CA VAL A 5 0.62 13.71 4.12
C VAL A 5 0.31 13.39 5.58
N PRO A 6 1.19 12.65 6.28
CA PRO A 6 0.93 12.26 7.67
C PRO A 6 0.99 13.46 8.61
N GLU A 7 0.17 13.45 9.65
CA GLU A 7 0.19 14.46 10.70
C GLU A 7 1.54 14.42 11.43
N GLY A 8 2.22 15.57 11.53
CA GLY A 8 3.59 15.66 12.07
C GLY A 8 4.69 15.23 11.08
N GLY A 9 4.33 14.87 9.83
CA GLY A 9 5.28 14.62 8.74
C GLY A 9 6.02 13.28 8.81
N LEU A 10 5.69 12.41 9.78
CA LEU A 10 6.37 11.13 9.96
C LEU A 10 5.37 10.02 10.28
N VAL A 11 5.58 8.85 9.67
CA VAL A 11 4.89 7.60 10.01
C VAL A 11 5.91 6.59 10.49
N SER A 12 5.63 5.99 11.64
CA SER A 12 6.38 4.86 12.16
C SER A 12 5.48 3.63 12.31
N GLY A 13 6.08 2.46 12.15
CA GLY A 13 5.44 1.15 12.28
C GLY A 13 6.45 0.06 12.00
N GLU A 14 6.08 -1.18 12.31
CA GLU A 14 6.86 -2.35 11.91
C GLU A 14 6.83 -2.51 10.39
N VAL A 15 7.98 -2.70 9.76
CA VAL A 15 8.03 -2.88 8.30
C VAL A 15 7.90 -4.35 7.96
N VAL A 16 6.81 -4.71 7.29
CA VAL A 16 6.55 -6.07 6.81
C VAL A 16 6.60 -6.11 5.29
N PHE A 17 6.74 -7.29 4.69
CA PHE A 17 6.64 -7.45 3.24
C PHE A 17 5.53 -8.43 2.87
N ASN A 18 4.84 -8.14 1.78
CA ASN A 18 3.82 -9.00 1.22
C ASN A 18 4.17 -9.42 -0.23
N THR A 19 3.95 -10.70 -0.53
CA THR A 19 4.23 -11.35 -1.81
C THR A 19 3.04 -11.44 -2.75
N VAL A 20 1.90 -10.85 -2.39
CA VAL A 20 0.74 -10.76 -3.27
C VAL A 20 1.09 -10.11 -4.60
N LEU A 21 0.61 -10.73 -5.68
CA LEU A 21 0.73 -10.22 -7.06
C LEU A 21 -0.47 -9.36 -7.45
N SER A 22 -1.60 -9.58 -6.77
CA SER A 22 -2.88 -8.89 -6.90
C SER A 22 -3.56 -8.87 -5.53
N GLY A 23 -4.56 -8.02 -5.35
CA GLY A 23 -5.24 -7.90 -4.06
C GLY A 23 -4.58 -6.90 -3.11
N TYR A 24 -3.93 -5.85 -3.64
CA TYR A 24 -3.27 -4.84 -2.81
C TYR A 24 -4.27 -4.03 -1.98
N GLN A 25 -5.51 -3.86 -2.45
CA GLN A 25 -6.51 -3.08 -1.74
C GLN A 25 -6.97 -3.83 -0.49
N GLU A 26 -7.30 -5.11 -0.65
CA GLU A 26 -7.66 -6.07 0.38
C GLU A 26 -6.59 -6.06 1.48
N VAL A 27 -5.32 -6.18 1.09
CA VAL A 27 -4.17 -6.13 2.02
C VAL A 27 -4.05 -4.81 2.76
N ILE A 28 -4.30 -3.67 2.10
CA ILE A 28 -4.26 -2.35 2.75
C ILE A 28 -5.42 -2.20 3.77
N THR A 29 -6.56 -2.81 3.48
CA THR A 29 -7.76 -2.77 4.32
C THR A 29 -7.85 -3.88 5.37
N ASP A 30 -6.95 -4.87 5.34
CA ASP A 30 -6.97 -5.99 6.28
C ASP A 30 -6.55 -5.52 7.69
N PRO A 31 -7.39 -5.74 8.73
CA PRO A 31 -7.09 -5.41 10.12
C PRO A 31 -5.80 -6.03 10.67
N SER A 32 -5.33 -7.13 10.08
CA SER A 32 -4.13 -7.85 10.51
C SER A 32 -2.85 -7.02 10.38
N TYR A 33 -2.86 -5.98 9.54
CA TYR A 33 -1.72 -5.06 9.34
C TYR A 33 -1.75 -3.83 10.25
N ALA A 34 -2.57 -3.85 11.29
CA ALA A 34 -2.65 -2.76 12.27
C ALA A 34 -1.27 -2.39 12.83
N GLY A 35 -0.86 -1.14 12.66
CA GLY A 35 0.44 -0.66 13.16
C GLY A 35 1.66 -0.96 12.25
N GLN A 36 1.44 -1.60 11.11
CA GLN A 36 2.51 -2.03 10.21
C GLN A 36 2.61 -1.15 8.95
N ILE A 37 3.82 -1.08 8.39
CA ILE A 37 4.10 -0.47 7.08
C ILE A 37 4.34 -1.59 6.08
N ILE A 38 3.46 -1.67 5.08
CA ILE A 38 3.43 -2.81 4.13
C ILE A 38 4.36 -2.53 2.96
N THR A 39 5.33 -3.41 2.73
CA THR A 39 6.18 -3.39 1.53
C THR A 39 5.69 -4.41 0.52
N PHE A 40 5.20 -3.93 -0.63
CA PHE A 40 4.79 -4.84 -1.71
C PHE A 40 6.01 -5.26 -2.53
N THR A 41 6.15 -6.57 -2.73
CA THR A 41 7.23 -7.13 -3.55
C THR A 41 6.95 -7.05 -5.05
N TYR A 42 5.66 -7.07 -5.44
CA TYR A 42 5.27 -6.89 -6.83
C TYR A 42 5.56 -5.44 -7.27
N PRO A 43 6.25 -5.22 -8.41
CA PRO A 43 6.77 -3.91 -8.75
C PRO A 43 5.68 -2.91 -9.15
N HIS A 44 4.60 -3.35 -9.79
CA HIS A 44 3.54 -2.47 -10.30
C HIS A 44 2.28 -2.56 -9.44
N ILE A 45 2.10 -1.61 -8.55
CA ILE A 45 0.93 -1.54 -7.67
C ILE A 45 -0.04 -0.46 -8.19
N GLY A 46 -1.35 -0.63 -7.99
CA GLY A 46 -2.37 0.33 -8.43
C GLY A 46 -2.87 0.15 -9.87
N ASN A 47 -2.47 -0.90 -10.58
CA ASN A 47 -2.79 -1.12 -11.99
C ASN A 47 -4.29 -1.34 -12.26
N TYR A 48 -5.03 -1.86 -11.29
CA TYR A 48 -6.48 -2.07 -11.40
C TYR A 48 -7.31 -1.06 -10.60
N GLY A 49 -6.69 -0.01 -10.06
CA GLY A 49 -7.37 1.01 -9.27
C GLY A 49 -7.92 0.45 -7.97
N THR A 50 -8.96 1.07 -7.43
CA THR A 50 -9.69 0.60 -6.26
C THR A 50 -11.20 0.73 -6.48
N ASN A 51 -11.99 -0.04 -5.74
CA ASN A 51 -13.45 0.02 -5.74
C ASN A 51 -14.01 -0.25 -4.34
N ASP A 52 -15.29 0.01 -4.07
CA ASP A 52 -15.80 -0.17 -2.71
C ASP A 52 -16.04 -1.63 -2.30
N ASP A 53 -16.21 -2.53 -3.28
CA ASP A 53 -16.53 -3.95 -3.06
C ASP A 53 -15.33 -4.78 -2.58
N ASP A 54 -14.12 -4.39 -2.98
CA ASP A 54 -12.87 -5.12 -2.65
C ASP A 54 -12.23 -4.62 -1.33
N ASN A 55 -13.00 -3.94 -0.46
CA ASN A 55 -12.54 -3.55 0.88
C ASN A 55 -12.82 -4.67 1.89
N GLU A 56 -11.78 -5.20 2.55
CA GLU A 56 -11.92 -6.21 3.62
C GLU A 56 -12.43 -5.63 4.94
N SER A 57 -12.42 -4.30 5.08
CA SER A 57 -12.93 -3.63 6.26
C SER A 57 -13.37 -2.19 5.97
N SER A 58 -14.01 -1.55 6.95
CA SER A 58 -14.52 -0.19 6.83
C SER A 58 -13.42 0.88 6.71
N GLN A 59 -12.19 0.58 7.13
CA GLN A 59 -11.05 1.52 7.11
C GLN A 59 -9.72 0.78 6.98
N PRO A 60 -8.71 1.35 6.31
CA PRO A 60 -7.37 0.78 6.33
C PRO A 60 -6.75 0.84 7.72
N PHE A 61 -6.11 -0.27 8.11
CA PHE A 61 -5.47 -0.42 9.43
C PHE A 61 -3.94 -0.30 9.36
N CYS A 62 -3.36 -0.43 8.17
CA CYS A 62 -1.93 -0.22 7.99
C CYS A 62 -1.54 1.24 8.27
N ARG A 63 -0.28 1.45 8.67
CA ARG A 63 0.27 2.79 8.92
C ARG A 63 0.74 3.45 7.64
N GLY A 64 1.15 2.65 6.66
CA GLY A 64 1.59 3.13 5.36
C GLY A 64 2.01 2.01 4.43
N MET A 65 2.42 2.39 3.22
CA MET A 65 2.87 1.42 2.23
C MET A 65 4.14 1.85 1.49
N VAL A 66 4.91 0.85 1.07
CA VAL A 66 6.14 1.00 0.29
C VAL A 66 5.99 0.18 -0.99
N VAL A 67 6.14 0.85 -2.13
CA VAL A 67 6.05 0.23 -3.45
C VAL A 67 7.24 0.61 -4.31
N ARG A 68 7.53 -0.23 -5.31
CA ARG A 68 8.57 0.10 -6.29
C ARG A 68 8.05 1.10 -7.32
N ASP A 69 6.91 0.82 -7.93
CA ASP A 69 6.28 1.68 -8.91
C ASP A 69 4.77 1.73 -8.66
N LEU A 70 4.23 2.95 -8.62
CA LEU A 70 2.80 3.18 -8.56
C LEU A 70 2.29 3.43 -9.97
N SER A 71 1.29 2.66 -10.39
CA SER A 71 0.69 2.76 -11.71
C SER A 71 0.07 4.15 -11.89
N ARG A 72 0.54 4.89 -12.91
CA ARG A 72 0.03 6.24 -13.22
C ARG A 72 -1.43 6.27 -13.64
N ARG A 73 -1.92 5.16 -14.19
CA ARG A 73 -3.30 4.97 -14.64
C ARG A 73 -3.73 3.57 -14.22
N HIS A 74 -4.95 3.48 -13.70
CA HIS A 74 -5.62 2.21 -13.51
C HIS A 74 -6.35 1.81 -14.80
N SER A 75 -6.47 0.51 -15.04
CA SER A 75 -7.20 -0.05 -16.18
C SER A 75 -7.95 -1.30 -15.75
N ASN A 76 -9.10 -1.11 -15.09
CA ASN A 76 -10.04 -2.17 -14.76
C ASN A 76 -11.47 -1.61 -14.86
N TRP A 77 -12.39 -2.37 -15.43
CA TRP A 77 -13.80 -2.00 -15.56
C TRP A 77 -14.50 -1.82 -14.21
N ARG A 78 -14.00 -2.45 -13.14
CA ARG A 78 -14.50 -2.28 -11.77
C ARG A 78 -13.93 -1.06 -11.07
N ALA A 79 -12.86 -0.44 -11.58
CA ALA A 79 -12.18 0.65 -10.88
C ALA A 79 -13.06 1.90 -10.82
N THR A 80 -13.28 2.44 -9.63
CA THR A 80 -14.00 3.70 -9.42
C THR A 80 -13.06 4.86 -9.14
N GLN A 81 -11.85 4.59 -8.62
CA GLN A 81 -10.83 5.58 -8.32
C GLN A 81 -9.41 4.97 -8.40
N SER A 82 -8.39 5.82 -8.40
CA SER A 82 -6.99 5.40 -8.31
C SER A 82 -6.59 5.01 -6.89
N LEU A 83 -5.53 4.20 -6.77
CA LEU A 83 -4.98 3.84 -5.47
C LEU A 83 -4.46 5.07 -4.71
N ASP A 84 -3.89 6.06 -5.40
CA ASP A 84 -3.40 7.29 -4.77
C ASP A 84 -4.54 8.11 -4.15
N GLU A 85 -5.67 8.23 -4.86
CA GLU A 85 -6.88 8.89 -4.34
C GLU A 85 -7.43 8.15 -3.12
N MET A 86 -7.47 6.82 -3.15
CA MET A 86 -7.89 6.01 -2.00
C MET A 86 -7.02 6.28 -0.78
N LEU A 87 -5.70 6.27 -0.94
CA LEU A 87 -4.76 6.50 0.17
C LEU A 87 -4.87 7.91 0.73
N ASN A 88 -5.06 8.91 -0.13
CA ASN A 88 -5.30 10.30 0.30
C ASN A 88 -6.61 10.41 1.10
N LEU A 89 -7.70 9.85 0.58
CA LEU A 89 -9.01 9.87 1.23
C LEU A 89 -8.98 9.19 2.61
N ARG A 90 -8.20 8.10 2.71
CA ARG A 90 -8.11 7.29 3.93
C ARG A 90 -6.99 7.72 4.89
N GLY A 91 -6.24 8.79 4.58
CA GLY A 91 -5.18 9.29 5.46
C GLY A 91 -3.94 8.38 5.54
N ILE A 92 -3.69 7.55 4.52
CA ILE A 92 -2.57 6.61 4.50
C ILE A 92 -1.43 7.19 3.68
N ALA A 93 -0.24 7.26 4.28
CA ALA A 93 0.97 7.71 3.61
C ALA A 93 1.68 6.55 2.90
N GLY A 94 2.33 6.83 1.79
CA GLY A 94 3.17 5.85 1.11
C GLY A 94 4.34 6.45 0.34
N ILE A 95 5.26 5.57 -0.03
CA ILE A 95 6.42 5.91 -0.84
C ILE A 95 6.55 4.95 -2.03
N ALA A 96 6.71 5.55 -3.22
CA ALA A 96 7.04 4.85 -4.46
C ALA A 96 8.50 5.12 -4.85
N GLY A 97 9.07 4.31 -5.73
CA GLY A 97 10.45 4.45 -6.22
C GLY A 97 11.49 3.77 -5.32
N VAL A 98 11.06 2.97 -4.33
CA VAL A 98 11.96 2.25 -3.43
C VAL A 98 12.38 0.91 -4.04
N ASP A 99 13.62 0.49 -3.85
CA ASP A 99 14.04 -0.88 -4.17
C ASP A 99 13.46 -1.86 -3.15
N THR A 100 12.19 -2.22 -3.35
CA THR A 100 11.46 -3.16 -2.50
C THR A 100 12.15 -4.52 -2.40
N ARG A 101 12.88 -4.96 -3.44
CA ARG A 101 13.62 -6.23 -3.40
C ARG A 101 14.78 -6.18 -2.40
N ARG A 102 15.51 -5.06 -2.35
CA ARG A 102 16.57 -4.85 -1.33
C ARG A 102 15.96 -4.76 0.06
N LEU A 103 14.85 -4.05 0.22
CA LEU A 103 14.14 -3.91 1.49
C LEU A 103 13.63 -5.27 2.01
N THR A 104 12.96 -6.06 1.17
CA THR A 104 12.49 -7.42 1.50
C THR A 104 13.64 -8.33 1.91
N ARG A 105 14.79 -8.29 1.23
CA ARG A 105 15.98 -9.07 1.64
C ARG A 105 16.49 -8.66 3.01
N HIS A 106 16.45 -7.37 3.33
CA HIS A 106 16.88 -6.85 4.62
C HIS A 106 15.95 -7.33 5.74
N ILE A 107 14.63 -7.17 5.55
CA ILE A 107 13.61 -7.63 6.51
C ILE A 107 13.72 -9.15 6.72
N ARG A 108 13.82 -9.95 5.66
CA ARG A 108 13.92 -11.42 5.76
C ARG A 108 15.15 -11.91 6.53
N ASN A 109 16.23 -11.13 6.56
CA ASN A 109 17.47 -11.53 7.22
C ASN A 109 17.55 -11.06 8.69
N LEU A 110 16.71 -10.12 9.10
CA LEU A 110 16.76 -9.45 10.40
C LEU A 110 15.48 -9.59 11.23
N GLY A 111 14.37 -9.99 10.59
CA GLY A 111 13.13 -10.39 11.24
C GLY A 111 13.17 -11.81 11.77
#